data_AF-A0A926PIQ5-F1
#
_entry.id   AF-A0A926PIQ5-F1
#
_cell.length_a   1.000
_cell.length_b   1.000
_cell.length_c   1.000
_cell.angle_alpha   90.00
_cell.angle_beta   90.00
_cell.angle_gamma   90.00
#
_symmetry.space_group_name_H-M   'P 1'
#
loop_
_entity.id
_entity.type
_entity.pdbx_description
1 polymer ?
#
loop_
_entity_poly.entity_id
_entity_poly.type
_entity_poly.pdbx_seq_one_letter_code
_entity_poly.pdbx_strand_id
1 'polypeptide(L)' 'MNLYRSRAHHLIDRLSDEELEQLWAVLETAYYDLYMLKAIEEAQRAHKPGDTLTREEAMHLLPILQPSPRTL' A
#
# COMPACT_ATOMS: atom_id res chain seq x y z
N MET A 1 7.97 -29.32 2.26
CA MET A 1 6.65 -28.84 2.72
C MET A 1 6.89 -27.70 3.72
N ASN A 2 6.31 -26.52 3.53
CA ASN A 2 6.58 -25.35 4.40
C ASN A 2 5.84 -25.52 5.75
N LEU A 3 6.57 -25.61 6.87
CA LEU A 3 6.03 -25.85 8.21
C LEU A 3 4.94 -24.83 8.59
N TYR A 4 5.12 -23.56 8.22
CA TYR A 4 4.16 -22.51 8.51
C TYR A 4 2.88 -22.65 7.69
N ARG A 5 3.01 -23.09 6.44
CA ARG A 5 1.87 -23.41 5.58
C ARG A 5 1.04 -24.53 6.18
N SER A 6 1.68 -25.63 6.60
CA SER A 6 0.98 -26.75 7.25
C SER A 6 0.31 -26.35 8.56
N ARG A 7 0.97 -25.52 9.38
CA ARG A 7 0.35 -24.97 10.61
C ARG A 7 -0.83 -24.07 10.34
N ALA A 8 -0.76 -23.20 9.33
CA ALA A 8 -1.86 -22.32 8.95
C ALA A 8 -3.09 -23.13 8.50
N HIS A 9 -2.89 -24.16 7.68
CA HIS A 9 -3.98 -25.05 7.27
C HIS A 9 -4.67 -25.70 8.47
N HIS A 10 -3.92 -26.25 9.41
CA HIS A 10 -4.51 -26.84 10.63
C HIS A 10 -5.25 -25.84 11.52
N LEU A 11 -4.88 -24.56 11.49
CA LEU A 11 -5.61 -23.51 12.21
C LEU A 11 -6.92 -23.17 11.50
N ILE A 12 -6.88 -23.06 10.17
CA ILE A 12 -8.06 -22.83 9.33
C ILE A 12 -9.08 -23.96 9.49
N ASP A 13 -8.61 -25.22 9.45
CA ASP A 13 -9.47 -26.42 9.59
C ASP A 13 -10.21 -26.50 10.93
N ARG A 14 -9.81 -25.69 11.93
CA ARG A 14 -10.41 -25.67 13.26
C ARG A 14 -11.41 -24.53 13.46
N LEU A 15 -11.50 -23.60 12.51
CA LEU A 15 -12.45 -22.50 12.57
C LEU A 15 -13.82 -22.97 12.08
N SER A 16 -14.86 -22.46 12.72
CA SER A 16 -16.22 -22.52 12.18
C SER A 16 -16.36 -21.64 10.93
N ASP A 17 -17.40 -21.86 10.14
CA ASP A 17 -17.68 -21.06 8.94
C ASP A 17 -17.82 -19.56 9.27
N GLU A 18 -18.47 -19.21 10.39
CA GLU A 18 -18.65 -17.82 10.83
C GLU A 18 -17.31 -17.16 11.24
N GLU A 19 -16.46 -17.88 11.96
CA GLU A 19 -15.11 -17.41 12.31
C GLU A 19 -14.25 -17.27 11.06
N LEU A 20 -14.42 -18.15 10.08
CA LEU A 20 -13.71 -18.09 8.80
C LEU A 20 -14.12 -16.86 8.00
N GLU A 21 -15.42 -16.55 7.90
CA GLU A 21 -15.92 -15.34 7.23
C GLU A 21 -15.38 -14.06 7.89
N GLN A 22 -15.39 -13.99 9.22
CA GLN A 22 -14.85 -12.84 9.96
C GLN A 22 -13.34 -12.70 9.75
N LEU A 23 -12.60 -13.81 9.85
CA LEU A 23 -11.16 -13.83 9.60
C LEU A 23 -10.83 -13.41 8.17
N TRP A 24 -11.62 -13.85 7.19
CA TRP A 24 -11.41 -13.53 5.79
C TRP A 24 -11.53 -12.03 5.53
N ALA A 25 -12.53 -11.36 6.09
CA ALA A 25 -12.69 -9.90 5.94
C ALA A 25 -11.49 -9.12 6.50
N VAL A 26 -10.94 -9.57 7.64
CA VAL A 26 -9.73 -8.96 8.25
C VAL A 26 -8.50 -9.21 7.37
N LEU A 27 -8.31 -10.46 6.91
CA LEU A 27 -7.17 -10.81 6.06
C LEU A 27 -7.20 -10.12 4.72
N GLU A 28 -8.37 -9.99 4.11
CA GLU A 28 -8.56 -9.30 2.83
C GLU A 28 -8.15 -7.83 2.95
N THR A 29 -8.65 -7.14 3.97
CA THR A 29 -8.30 -5.73 4.22
C THR A 29 -6.79 -5.57 4.44
N ALA A 30 -6.20 -6.40 5.30
CA ALA A 30 -4.76 -6.36 5.57
C ALA A 30 -3.92 -6.69 4.33
N TYR A 31 -4.40 -7.59 3.46
CA TYR A 31 -3.75 -7.92 2.21
C TYR A 31 -3.74 -6.72 1.25
N TYR A 32 -4.87 -6.04 1.08
CA TYR A 32 -4.96 -4.86 0.22
C TYR A 32 -4.07 -3.72 0.72
N ASP A 33 -4.09 -3.44 2.03
CA ASP A 33 -3.24 -2.41 2.63
C ASP A 33 -1.76 -2.73 2.40
N LEU A 34 -1.34 -3.97 2.64
CA LEU A 34 0.03 -4.40 2.43
C LEU A 34 0.43 -4.34 0.95
N TYR A 35 -0.46 -4.76 0.06
CA TYR A 35 -0.23 -4.71 -1.38
C TYR A 35 0.01 -3.27 -1.86
N MET A 36 -0.88 -2.35 -1.47
CA MET A 36 -0.76 -0.94 -1.82
C MET A 36 0.52 -0.32 -1.27
N LEU A 37 0.85 -0.61 0.00
CA LEU A 37 2.08 -0.13 0.61
C LEU A 37 3.31 -0.61 -0.16
N LYS A 38 3.34 -1.89 -0.55
CA LYS A 38 4.45 -2.47 -1.32
C LYS A 38 4.56 -1.84 -2.71
N ALA A 39 3.43 -1.62 -3.39
CA ALA A 39 3.42 -0.95 -4.68
C ALA A 39 3.94 0.49 -4.58
N ILE A 40 3.58 1.23 -3.53
CA ILE A 40 4.10 2.57 -3.26
C ILE A 40 5.61 2.54 -2.98
N GLU A 41 6.08 1.64 -2.12
CA GLU A 41 7.51 1.48 -1.83
C GLU A 41 8.31 1.17 -3.09
N GLU A 42 7.79 0.31 -3.96
CA GLU A 42 8.44 -0.05 -5.22
C GLU A 42 8.43 1.11 -6.22
N ALA A 43 7.30 1.81 -6.35
CA ALA A 43 7.20 3.01 -7.17
C ALA A 43 8.19 4.09 -6.73
N GLN A 44 8.35 4.32 -5.43
CA GLN A 44 9.33 5.27 -4.87
C GLN A 44 10.78 4.85 -5.12
N ARG A 45 11.08 3.54 -5.12
CA ARG A 45 12.41 3.03 -5.47
C ARG A 45 12.71 3.19 -6.96
N ALA A 46 11.70 2.99 -7.80
CA ALA A 46 11.83 3.08 -9.25
C ALA A 46 11.80 4.53 -9.77
N HIS A 47 11.10 5.43 -9.08
CA HIS A 47 10.90 6.81 -9.50
C HIS A 47 11.12 7.75 -8.32
N LYS A 48 12.17 8.57 -8.38
CA LYS A 48 12.27 9.77 -7.54
C LYS A 48 11.40 10.87 -8.15
N PRO A 49 10.93 11.87 -7.36
CA PRO A 49 10.21 13.01 -7.91
C PRO A 49 10.93 13.74 -9.06
N GLY A 50 12.27 13.68 -9.09
CA GLY A 50 13.10 14.22 -10.17
C GLY A 50 13.21 13.33 -11.42
N ASP A 51 12.74 12.09 -11.37
CA ASP A 51 12.75 11.15 -12.50
C ASP A 51 11.46 11.23 -13.34
N THR A 52 10.39 11.83 -12.80
CA THR A 52 9.08 11.95 -13.46
C THR A 52 8.91 13.27 -14.21
N LEU A 53 9.54 14.34 -13.73
CA LEU A 53 9.41 15.68 -14.29
C LEU A 53 10.77 16.21 -14.67
N THR A 54 10.87 16.73 -15.89
CA THR A 54 11.96 17.63 -16.25
C THR A 54 11.90 18.88 -15.38
N ARG A 55 13.02 19.61 -15.29
CA ARG A 55 13.09 20.89 -14.57
C ARG A 55 12.00 21.87 -15.03
N GLU A 56 11.67 21.88 -16.33
CA GLU A 56 10.64 22.74 -16.90
C GLU A 56 9.24 22.35 -16.42
N GLU A 57 8.90 21.07 -16.46
CA GLU A 57 7.61 20.56 -15.99
C GLU A 57 7.43 20.76 -14.47
N ALA A 58 8.51 20.60 -13.69
CA ALA A 58 8.50 20.89 -12.26
C ALA A 58 8.27 22.40 -11.99
N MET A 59 8.89 23.29 -12.76
CA MET A 59 8.71 24.74 -12.63
C MET A 59 7.27 25.19 -12.96
N HIS A 60 6.57 24.49 -13.86
CA HIS A 60 5.17 24.76 -14.14
C HIS A 60 4.22 24.30 -13.02
N LEU A 61 4.58 23.25 -12.27
CA LEU A 61 3.74 22.69 -11.20
C LEU A 61 3.98 23.33 -9.82
N LEU A 62 5.18 23.85 -9.56
CA LEU A 62 5.54 24.49 -8.28
C LEU A 62 4.54 25.56 -7.79
N PRO A 63 4.02 26.47 -8.65
CA PRO A 63 3.03 27.47 -8.22
C PRO A 63 1.69 26.89 -7.78
N ILE A 64 1.32 25.70 -8.25
CA ILE A 64 0.05 25.02 -7.95
C ILE A 64 0.14 24.26 -6.62
N LEU A 65 1.33 23.72 -6.31
CA LEU A 65 1.58 22.91 -5.12
C LEU A 65 1.94 23.74 -3.89
N GLN A 66 2.33 25.00 -4.06
CA GLN A 66 2.58 25.91 -2.95
C GLN A 66 1.25 26.55 -2.50
N PRO A 67 0.87 26.44 -1.22
CA PRO A 67 -0.23 27.24 -0.70
C PRO A 67 0.15 28.71 -0.87
N SER A 68 -0.75 29.51 -1.45
CA SER A 68 -0.52 30.93 -1.67
C SER A 68 0.00 31.57 -0.38
N PRO A 69 1.04 32.43 -0.44
CA PRO A 69 1.50 33.13 0.74
C PRO A 69 0.30 33.90 1.29
N ARG A 70 -0.12 33.58 2.53
CA ARG A 70 -1.15 34.37 3.23
C ARG A 70 -0.60 35.79 3.32
N THR A 71 -1.13 36.68 2.49
CA THR A 71 -0.90 38.12 2.64
C THR A 71 -1.44 38.53 4.00
N LEU A 72 -0.51 38.98 4.87
CA LEU A 72 -0.82 39.63 6.14
C LEU A 72 -1.50 40.98 5.90
#